data_AF-A0A8S2S9C1-F1
#
_entry.id   AF-A0A8S2S9C1-F1
#
_cell.length_a   1.000
_cell.length_b   1.000
_cell.length_c   1.000
_cell.angle_alpha   90.00
_cell.angle_beta   90.00
_cell.angle_gamma   90.00
#
_symmetry.space_group_name_H-M   'P 1'
#
loop_
_entity.id
_entity.type
_entity.pdbx_description
1 polymer ?
#
loop_
_entity_poly.entity_id
_entity_poly.type
_entity_poly.pdbx_seq_one_letter_code
_entity_poly.pdbx_strand_id
1 'polypeptide(L)'
;KIRILSSIGQFSYILKIRPDQYDISLTLQLDKDYPSKPPEIIITAPRLAPDQIIVIQQLLQSYCETLLNKPMILSIYSRLLQWFDE
;
A
#
# COMPACT_ATOMS: atom_id res chain seq x y z
N LYS A 1 13.09 -4.31 -3.02
CA LYS A 1 13.47 -3.05 -3.76
C LYS A 1 12.21 -2.25 -4.17
N ILE A 2 12.06 -0.96 -3.83
CA ILE A 2 10.87 -0.14 -4.22
C ILE A 2 11.02 0.30 -5.69
N ARG A 3 10.02 0.05 -6.54
CA ARG A 3 10.01 0.45 -7.96
C ARG A 3 8.83 1.36 -8.25
N ILE A 4 9.10 2.62 -8.57
CA ILE A 4 8.08 3.60 -8.98
C ILE A 4 7.77 3.36 -10.45
N LEU A 5 6.51 3.12 -10.81
CA LEU A 5 6.10 2.77 -12.17
C LEU A 5 5.03 3.75 -12.66
N SER A 6 5.49 4.90 -13.19
CA SER A 6 4.75 5.88 -14.03
C SER A 6 3.44 6.50 -13.49
N SER A 7 3.09 7.69 -13.97
CA SER A 7 1.78 8.33 -13.74
C SER A 7 0.89 8.15 -14.97
N ILE A 8 -0.37 7.76 -14.75
CA ILE A 8 -1.40 7.72 -15.80
C ILE A 8 -2.76 8.07 -15.13
N GLY A 9 -3.36 9.21 -15.50
CA GLY A 9 -4.75 9.53 -15.17
C GLY A 9 -4.99 10.35 -13.88
N GLN A 10 -6.17 10.16 -13.26
CA GLN A 10 -6.68 10.88 -12.07
C GLN A 10 -5.76 10.73 -10.83
N PHE A 11 -4.85 9.75 -10.86
CA PHE A 11 -3.81 9.52 -9.87
C PHE A 11 -2.49 10.11 -10.34
N SER A 12 -1.84 10.87 -9.47
CA SER A 12 -0.56 11.50 -9.76
C SER A 12 0.59 10.49 -9.76
N TYR A 13 0.51 9.42 -8.98
CA TYR A 13 1.56 8.40 -8.91
C TYR A 13 1.02 7.01 -8.57
N ILE A 14 1.54 5.98 -9.25
CA ILE A 14 1.30 4.57 -8.89
C ILE A 14 2.63 3.95 -8.43
N LEU A 15 2.65 3.44 -7.21
CA LEU A 15 3.81 2.79 -6.61
C LEU A 15 3.55 1.30 -6.50
N LYS A 16 4.43 0.46 -7.07
CA LYS A 16 4.36 -0.99 -6.90
C LYS A 16 5.56 -1.46 -6.09
N ILE A 17 5.29 -2.07 -4.95
CA ILE A 17 6.28 -2.56 -4.02
C ILE A 17 6.14 -4.07 -3.91
N ARG A 18 7.23 -4.78 -4.20
CA ARG A 18 7.32 -6.23 -4.04
C ARG A 18 8.39 -6.51 -2.99
N PRO A 19 8.03 -6.96 -1.78
CA PRO A 19 8.98 -7.51 -0.84
C PRO A 19 9.68 -8.72 -1.45
N ASP A 20 10.97 -8.86 -1.18
CA ASP A 20 11.75 -9.99 -1.72
C ASP A 20 11.49 -11.29 -0.92
N GLN A 21 10.99 -11.16 0.32
CA GLN A 21 10.73 -12.26 1.26
C GLN A 21 9.35 -12.91 1.09
N TYR A 22 8.39 -12.19 0.51
CA TYR A 22 7.00 -12.63 0.39
C TYR A 22 6.54 -12.51 -1.06
N ASP A 23 5.77 -13.50 -1.52
CA ASP A 23 5.15 -13.49 -2.84
C ASP A 23 3.91 -12.58 -2.85
N ILE A 24 4.14 -11.29 -2.57
CA ILE A 24 3.11 -10.27 -2.44
C ILE A 24 3.52 -9.02 -3.22
N SER A 25 2.53 -8.30 -3.73
CA SER A 25 2.72 -7.02 -4.40
C SER A 25 1.75 -6.00 -3.82
N LEU A 26 2.30 -4.92 -3.27
CA LEU A 26 1.57 -3.76 -2.77
C LEU A 26 1.55 -2.70 -3.86
N THR A 27 0.36 -2.28 -4.27
CA THR A 27 0.18 -1.14 -5.18
C THR A 27 -0.46 0.01 -4.39
N LEU A 28 0.17 1.18 -4.39
CA LEU A 28 -0.37 2.41 -3.82
C LEU A 28 -0.69 3.37 -4.96
N GLN A 29 -1.94 3.80 -5.06
CA GLN A 29 -2.35 4.84 -6.00
C GLN A 29 -2.51 6.14 -5.23
N LEU A 30 -1.66 7.11 -5.57
CA LEU A 30 -1.61 8.41 -4.94
C LEU A 30 -2.39 9.40 -5.79
N ASP A 31 -3.48 9.90 -5.23
CA ASP A 31 -4.22 11.04 -5.79
C ASP A 31 -3.35 12.31 -5.73
N LYS A 32 -3.73 13.35 -6.48
CA LYS A 32 -3.07 14.67 -6.43
C LYS A 32 -3.13 15.31 -5.04
N ASP A 33 -4.14 14.93 -4.26
CA ASP A 33 -4.37 15.45 -2.90
C ASP A 33 -3.53 14.71 -1.84
N TYR A 34 -2.70 13.73 -2.23
CA TYR A 34 -1.77 13.10 -1.30
C TYR A 34 -0.72 14.11 -0.79
N PRO A 35 -0.34 14.12 0.51
CA PRO A 35 -0.73 13.18 1.57
C PRO A 35 -1.94 13.62 2.41
N SER A 36 -2.71 14.63 1.99
CA SER A 36 -3.92 15.05 2.72
C SER A 36 -5.07 14.03 2.62
N LYS A 37 -5.06 13.19 1.58
CA LYS A 37 -5.95 12.04 1.39
C LYS A 37 -5.13 10.74 1.42
N PRO A 38 -5.66 9.64 1.98
CA PRO A 38 -4.94 8.37 1.96
C PRO A 38 -4.82 7.83 0.53
N PRO A 39 -3.74 7.09 0.22
CA PRO A 39 -3.66 6.37 -1.05
C PRO A 39 -4.75 5.31 -1.15
N GLU A 40 -5.08 4.93 -2.38
CA GLU A 40 -5.77 3.66 -2.61
C GLU A 40 -4.74 2.54 -2.50
N ILE A 41 -5.05 1.56 -1.64
CA ILE A 41 -4.18 0.41 -1.39
C ILE A 41 -4.75 -0.80 -2.09
N ILE A 42 -3.94 -1.45 -2.93
CA ILE A 42 -4.29 -2.71 -3.58
C ILE A 42 -3.20 -3.72 -3.26
N ILE A 43 -3.60 -4.85 -2.68
CA ILE A 43 -2.69 -5.94 -2.33
C ILE A 43 -2.96 -7.11 -3.28
N THR A 44 -1.91 -7.64 -3.89
CA THR A 44 -1.96 -8.86 -4.69
C THR A 44 -1.04 -9.89 -4.06
N ALA A 45 -1.61 -10.96 -3.54
CA ALA A 45 -0.88 -12.03 -2.86
C ALA A 45 -1.47 -13.39 -3.28
N PRO A 46 -0.89 -14.08 -4.28
CA PRO A 46 -1.47 -15.31 -4.84
C PRO A 46 -1.64 -16.45 -3.82
N ARG A 47 -0.88 -16.41 -2.74
CA ARG A 47 -0.87 -17.43 -1.67
C ARG A 47 -1.83 -17.14 -0.52
N LEU A 48 -2.43 -15.94 -0.50
CA LEU A 48 -3.39 -15.57 0.54
C LEU A 48 -4.82 -15.77 0.06
N ALA A 49 -5.71 -16.08 1.00
CA ALA A 49 -7.14 -16.10 0.72
C ALA A 49 -7.64 -14.68 0.44
N PRO A 50 -8.64 -14.49 -0.46
CA PRO A 50 -9.22 -13.18 -0.74
C PRO A 50 -9.67 -12.42 0.52
N ASP A 51 -10.25 -13.14 1.50
CA ASP A 51 -10.70 -12.55 2.75
C ASP A 51 -9.55 -11.98 3.58
N GLN A 52 -8.40 -12.67 3.61
CA GLN A 52 -7.20 -12.17 4.29
C GLN A 52 -6.68 -10.90 3.61
N ILE A 53 -6.68 -10.88 2.28
CA ILE A 53 -6.27 -9.71 1.50
C ILE A 53 -7.15 -8.50 1.85
N ILE A 54 -8.48 -8.70 1.92
CA ILE A 54 -9.44 -7.65 2.28
C ILE A 54 -9.15 -7.12 3.69
N VAL A 55 -8.93 -8.02 4.66
CA VAL A 55 -8.64 -7.63 6.05
C VAL A 55 -7.36 -6.79 6.13
N ILE A 56 -6.27 -7.23 5.48
CA ILE A 56 -5.00 -6.49 5.48
C ILE A 56 -5.18 -5.12 4.82
N GLN A 57 -5.90 -5.07 3.70
CA GLN A 57 -6.15 -3.83 2.98
C GLN A 57 -6.95 -2.84 3.84
N GLN A 58 -7.99 -3.30 4.56
CA GLN A 58 -8.75 -2.47 5.49
C GLN A 58 -7.88 -1.97 6.65
N LEU A 59 -7.04 -2.83 7.23
CA LEU A 59 -6.13 -2.45 8.31
C LEU A 59 -5.14 -1.37 7.87
N LEU A 60 -4.54 -1.52 6.69
CA LEU A 60 -3.63 -0.52 6.15
C LEU A 60 -4.36 0.77 5.78
N GLN A 61 -5.59 0.69 5.29
CA GLN A 61 -6.40 1.86 4.99
C GLN A 61 -6.67 2.68 6.25
N SER A 62 -7.13 2.02 7.33
CA SER A 62 -7.34 2.65 8.63
C SER A 62 -6.05 3.24 9.20
N TYR A 63 -4.91 2.56 8.99
CA TYR A 63 -3.61 3.08 9.42
C TYR A 63 -3.23 4.37 8.67
N CYS A 64 -3.56 4.48 7.37
CA CYS A 64 -3.31 5.69 6.60
C CYS A 64 -4.08 6.90 7.11
N GLU A 65 -5.31 6.70 7.61
CA GLU A 65 -6.11 7.78 8.19
C GLU A 65 -5.43 8.40 9.42
N THR A 66 -4.64 7.63 10.17
CA THR A 66 -3.85 8.15 11.30
C THR A 66 -2.62 8.96 10.87
N LEU A 67 -2.24 8.88 9.59
CA LEU A 67 -1.02 9.45 9.02
C LEU A 67 -1.29 10.61 8.04
N LEU A 68 -2.52 11.09 7.94
CA LEU A 68 -2.87 12.18 7.02
C LEU A 68 -1.99 13.42 7.24
N ASN A 69 -1.72 14.12 6.14
CA ASN A 69 -0.83 15.28 6.08
C ASN A 69 0.65 14.96 6.40
N LYS A 70 1.02 13.66 6.44
CA LYS A 70 2.42 13.21 6.60
C LYS A 70 2.80 12.24 5.48
N PRO A 71 4.08 12.19 5.07
CA PRO A 71 4.58 11.13 4.20
C PRO A 71 4.36 9.76 4.84
N MET A 72 3.62 8.87 4.18
CA MET A 72 3.17 7.60 4.75
C MET A 72 3.57 6.34 3.98
N ILE A 73 4.15 6.44 2.77
CA ILE A 73 4.51 5.28 1.92
C ILE A 73 5.38 4.26 2.68
N LEU A 74 6.44 4.73 3.35
CA LEU A 74 7.34 3.86 4.10
C LEU A 74 6.67 3.26 5.33
N SER A 75 5.80 4.01 6.01
CA SER A 75 5.03 3.53 7.16
C SER A 75 4.06 2.42 6.75
N ILE A 76 3.35 2.59 5.62
CA ILE A 76 2.46 1.57 5.06
C ILE A 76 3.25 0.30 4.71
N TYR A 77 4.39 0.46 4.03
CA TYR A 77 5.24 -0.66 3.68
C TYR A 77 5.74 -1.42 4.90
N SER A 78 6.25 -0.71 5.92
CA SER A 78 6.76 -1.31 7.15
C SER A 78 5.65 -2.03 7.92
N ARG A 79 4.45 -1.43 7.97
CA ARG A 79 3.28 -2.02 8.64
C ARG A 79 2.80 -3.29 7.93
N LEU A 80 2.82 -3.30 6.59
CA LEU A 80 2.53 -4.50 5.81
C LEU A 80 3.49 -5.63 6.18
N LEU A 81 4.80 -5.38 6.19
CA LEU A 81 5.79 -6.42 6.53
C LEU A 81 5.60 -6.97 7.95
N GLN A 82 5.39 -6.10 8.94
CA GLN A 82 5.13 -6.52 10.32
C GLN A 82 3.95 -7.48 10.41
N TRP A 83 2.88 -7.23 9.65
CA TRP A 83 1.71 -8.12 9.66
C TRP A 83 2.00 -9.51 9.07
N PHE A 84 2.97 -9.63 8.16
CA PHE A 84 3.41 -10.93 7.65
C PHE A 84 4.42 -11.64 8.57
N ASP A 85 5.01 -10.92 9.52
CA ASP A 85 5.92 -11.47 10.54
C ASP A 85 5.18 -11.89 11.83
N GLU A 86 3.98 -11.34 12.08
CA GLU A 86 3.07 -11.68 13.20
C GLU A 86 2.27 -12.97 12.96
#